data_AF-A0A3D2A8E0-F1
#
_entry.id   AF-A0A3D2A8E0-F1
#
_cell.length_a   1.000
_cell.length_b   1.000
_cell.length_c   1.000
_cell.angle_alpha   90.00
_cell.angle_beta   90.00
_cell.angle_gamma   90.00
#
_symmetry.space_group_name_H-M   'P 1'
#
loop_
_entity.id
_entity.type
_entity.pdbx_description
1 polymer ?
#
loop_
_entity_poly.entity_id
_entity_poly.type
_entity_poly.pdbx_seq_one_letter_code
_entity_poly.pdbx_strand_id
1 'polypeptide(L)'
;MKKFNIKIFERSLLFALVFSVLLSFAKFGASCETLRKNILRIHIIANSDSTADQNVKLKVRDAVVSFTDDIFKNCETLYGAENLTKQNLEEINAVCAETLKENGFPYQSSARVGKAFFNTREYEDFTLPAGYYDSLIIKLGEGKGHNWWCVIYPSVCIGGSKANL
;
A
#
# COMPACT_ATOMS: atom_id res chain seq x y z
N MET A 1 -5.01 56.66 -28.85
CA MET A 1 -5.53 55.58 -27.97
C MET A 1 -5.46 54.26 -28.75
N LYS A 2 -4.59 53.32 -28.36
CA LYS A 2 -4.41 52.04 -29.08
C LYS A 2 -5.65 51.16 -28.85
N LYS A 3 -6.30 50.70 -29.94
CA LYS A 3 -7.42 49.74 -29.88
C LYS A 3 -6.88 48.41 -29.33
N PHE A 4 -7.28 48.07 -28.12
CA PHE A 4 -6.94 46.80 -27.49
C PHE A 4 -7.61 45.67 -28.27
N ASN A 5 -6.84 44.70 -28.75
CA ASN A 5 -7.32 43.67 -29.66
C ASN A 5 -7.96 42.53 -28.83
N ILE A 6 -9.25 42.68 -28.50
CA ILE A 6 -10.02 41.82 -27.57
C ILE A 6 -9.87 40.33 -27.91
N LYS A 7 -9.81 39.95 -29.19
CA LYS A 7 -9.63 38.55 -29.62
C LYS A 7 -8.28 37.94 -29.24
N ILE A 8 -7.23 38.76 -29.17
CA ILE A 8 -5.91 38.32 -28.70
C ILE A 8 -5.96 38.08 -27.19
N PHE A 9 -6.67 38.96 -26.45
CA PHE A 9 -6.84 38.82 -25.01
C PHE A 9 -7.65 37.57 -24.64
N GLU A 10 -8.75 37.29 -25.34
CA GLU A 10 -9.54 36.06 -25.15
C GLU A 10 -8.73 34.78 -25.40
N ARG A 11 -7.92 34.77 -26.47
CA ARG A 11 -7.03 33.64 -26.79
C ARG A 11 -5.95 33.45 -25.72
N SER A 12 -5.38 34.54 -25.20
CA SER A 12 -4.42 34.48 -24.11
C SER A 12 -5.06 33.97 -22.81
N LEU A 13 -6.30 34.34 -22.51
CA LEU A 13 -7.02 33.88 -21.32
C LEU A 13 -7.34 32.37 -21.42
N LEU A 14 -7.82 31.91 -22.58
CA LEU A 14 -8.03 30.48 -22.85
C LEU A 14 -6.74 29.68 -22.73
N PHE A 15 -5.64 30.20 -23.29
CA PHE A 15 -4.33 29.54 -23.18
C PHE A 15 -3.85 29.47 -21.73
N ALA A 16 -4.00 30.57 -20.96
CA ALA A 16 -3.65 30.59 -19.54
C ALA A 16 -4.49 29.60 -18.72
N LEU A 17 -5.80 29.49 -19.01
CA LEU A 17 -6.68 28.52 -18.37
C LEU A 17 -6.21 27.08 -18.67
N VAL A 18 -6.02 26.73 -19.94
CA VAL A 18 -5.57 25.39 -20.35
C VAL A 18 -4.20 25.07 -19.74
N PHE A 19 -3.27 26.03 -19.76
CA PHE A 19 -1.94 25.86 -19.17
C PHE A 19 -2.00 25.66 -17.65
N SER A 20 -2.86 26.41 -16.94
CA SER A 20 -3.08 26.23 -15.50
C SER A 20 -3.66 24.86 -15.16
N VAL A 21 -4.60 24.37 -15.98
CA VAL A 21 -5.20 23.04 -15.83
C VAL A 21 -4.16 21.95 -16.05
N LEU A 22 -3.37 22.06 -17.13
CA LEU A 22 -2.27 21.12 -17.42
C LEU A 22 -1.22 21.07 -16.29
N LEU A 23 -0.86 22.24 -15.72
CA LEU A 23 0.06 22.31 -14.58
C LEU A 23 -0.52 21.64 -13.33
N SER A 24 -1.81 21.82 -13.04
CA SER A 24 -2.49 21.14 -11.93
C SER A 24 -2.47 19.62 -12.08
N PHE A 25 -2.75 19.10 -13.28
CA PHE A 25 -2.69 17.66 -13.56
C PHE A 25 -1.26 17.10 -13.44
N ALA A 26 -0.25 17.83 -13.92
CA ALA A 26 1.15 17.43 -13.77
C ALA A 26 1.57 17.39 -12.30
N LYS A 27 1.18 18.39 -11.51
CA LYS A 27 1.47 18.46 -10.07
C LYS A 27 0.78 17.34 -9.29
N PHE A 28 -0.45 16.99 -9.66
CA PHE A 28 -1.17 15.86 -9.08
C PHE A 28 -0.50 14.52 -9.37
N GLY A 29 -0.11 14.28 -10.63
CA GLY A 29 0.61 13.06 -11.01
C GLY A 29 1.93 12.88 -10.24
N ALA A 30 2.69 13.96 -10.09
CA ALA A 30 3.92 13.98 -9.31
C ALA A 30 3.67 13.70 -7.82
N SER A 31 2.64 14.31 -7.23
CA SER A 31 2.28 14.08 -5.82
C SER A 31 1.85 12.64 -5.56
N CYS A 32 1.07 12.04 -6.47
CA CYS A 32 0.72 10.62 -6.40
C CYS A 32 1.97 9.74 -6.47
N GLU A 33 2.95 10.06 -7.32
CA GLU A 33 4.19 9.30 -7.40
C GLU A 33 5.03 9.42 -6.12
N THR A 34 5.12 10.61 -5.53
CA THR A 34 5.79 10.82 -4.23
C THR A 34 5.11 10.04 -3.11
N LEU A 35 3.77 10.02 -3.06
CA LEU A 35 3.02 9.20 -2.10
C LEU A 35 3.33 7.70 -2.27
N ARG A 36 3.33 7.20 -3.51
CA ARG A 36 3.68 5.79 -3.80
C ARG A 36 5.09 5.43 -3.35
N LYS A 37 6.04 6.37 -3.50
CA LYS A 37 7.45 6.20 -3.12
C LYS A 37 7.74 6.41 -1.64
N ASN A 38 6.73 6.70 -0.81
CA ASN A 38 6.90 6.91 0.63
C ASN A 38 6.11 5.90 1.48
N ILE A 39 5.52 4.88 0.85
CA ILE A 39 4.64 3.92 1.52
C ILE A 39 5.15 2.49 1.29
N LEU A 40 5.30 1.73 2.36
CA LEU A 40 5.51 0.28 2.31
C LEU A 40 4.18 -0.42 2.58
N ARG A 41 3.77 -1.28 1.65
CA ARG A 41 2.51 -2.02 1.78
C ARG A 41 2.77 -3.48 2.16
N ILE A 42 1.76 -4.12 2.74
CA ILE A 42 1.76 -5.55 2.99
C ILE A 42 0.66 -6.22 2.17
N HIS A 43 1.00 -7.37 1.61
CA HIS A 43 0.12 -8.21 0.84
C HIS A 43 0.14 -9.62 1.42
N ILE A 44 -0.94 -10.05 2.05
CA ILE A 44 -1.07 -11.38 2.64
C ILE A 44 -2.06 -12.20 1.82
N ILE A 45 -1.60 -13.32 1.27
CA ILE A 45 -2.36 -14.24 0.44
C ILE A 45 -2.70 -15.46 1.28
N ALA A 46 -4.00 -15.70 1.52
CA ALA A 46 -4.45 -16.88 2.26
C ALA A 46 -4.23 -18.18 1.47
N ASN A 47 -4.17 -19.29 2.20
CA ASN A 47 -4.09 -20.62 1.59
C ASN A 47 -5.32 -20.93 0.73
N SER A 48 -6.53 -20.68 1.24
CA SER A 48 -7.80 -20.84 0.53
C SER A 48 -8.87 -19.82 0.96
N ASP A 49 -10.06 -19.91 0.38
CA ASP A 49 -11.23 -19.08 0.70
C ASP A 49 -12.09 -19.62 1.84
N SER A 50 -11.64 -20.71 2.49
CA SER A 50 -12.33 -21.21 3.67
C SER A 50 -12.33 -20.16 4.79
N THR A 51 -13.42 -20.10 5.57
CA THR A 51 -13.53 -19.18 6.71
C THR A 51 -12.36 -19.32 7.69
N ALA A 52 -11.85 -20.55 7.86
CA ALA A 52 -10.70 -20.83 8.71
C ALA A 52 -9.41 -20.16 8.17
N ASP A 53 -9.12 -20.31 6.87
CA ASP A 53 -7.95 -19.68 6.24
C ASP A 53 -8.07 -18.15 6.17
N GLN A 54 -9.29 -17.63 6.00
CA GLN A 54 -9.54 -16.20 6.06
C GLN A 54 -9.33 -15.64 7.47
N ASN A 55 -9.74 -16.37 8.52
CA ASN A 55 -9.55 -15.96 9.91
C ASN A 55 -8.07 -15.99 10.32
N VAL A 56 -7.33 -17.05 9.98
CA VAL A 56 -5.91 -17.12 10.33
C VAL A 56 -5.09 -16.06 9.59
N LYS A 57 -5.47 -15.70 8.36
CA LYS A 57 -4.88 -14.57 7.64
C LYS A 57 -4.99 -13.26 8.44
N LEU A 58 -6.13 -13.00 9.08
CA LEU A 58 -6.32 -11.80 9.90
C LEU A 58 -5.44 -11.84 11.16
N LYS A 59 -5.24 -13.02 11.76
CA LYS A 59 -4.32 -13.18 12.90
C LYS A 59 -2.86 -12.97 12.49
N VAL A 60 -2.45 -13.55 11.36
CA VAL A 60 -1.10 -13.34 10.79
C VAL A 60 -0.88 -11.87 10.48
N ARG A 61 -1.88 -11.18 9.92
CA ARG A 61 -1.84 -9.73 9.71
C ARG A 61 -1.54 -9.00 11.02
N ASP A 62 -2.30 -9.27 12.07
CA ASP A 62 -2.16 -8.55 13.34
C ASP A 62 -0.79 -8.80 13.98
N ALA A 63 -0.31 -10.05 13.95
CA ALA A 63 1.01 -10.42 14.45
C ALA A 63 2.14 -9.73 13.66
N VAL A 64 2.07 -9.74 12.33
CA VAL A 64 3.09 -9.11 11.49
C VAL A 64 3.06 -7.60 11.63
N VAL A 65 1.87 -6.96 11.66
CA VAL A 65 1.75 -5.51 11.86
C VAL A 65 2.36 -5.10 13.19
N SER A 66 2.04 -5.80 14.28
CA SER A 66 2.62 -5.53 15.60
C SER A 66 4.15 -5.66 15.59
N PHE A 67 4.68 -6.72 14.98
CA PHE A 67 6.12 -6.92 14.86
C PHE A 67 6.77 -5.81 14.01
N THR A 68 6.14 -5.43 12.89
CA THR A 68 6.67 -4.39 12.02
C THR A 68 6.60 -2.99 12.66
N ASP A 69 5.57 -2.72 13.46
CA ASP A 69 5.44 -1.46 14.19
C ASP A 69 6.58 -1.27 15.18
N ASP A 70 7.01 -2.35 15.85
CA ASP A 70 8.13 -2.32 16.79
C ASP A 70 9.48 -2.05 16.09
N ILE A 71 9.75 -2.71 14.96
CA ILE A 71 11.00 -2.45 14.22
C ILE A 71 10.99 -1.07 13.54
N PHE A 72 9.81 -0.53 13.21
CA PHE A 72 9.68 0.79 12.58
C PHE A 72 9.62 1.95 13.58
N LYS A 73 9.56 1.70 14.89
CA LYS A 73 9.48 2.76 15.94
C LYS A 73 10.50 3.88 15.79
N ASN A 74 11.72 3.55 15.38
CA ASN A 74 12.82 4.50 15.20
C ASN A 74 13.11 4.81 13.73
N CYS A 75 12.20 4.43 12.82
CA CYS A 75 12.42 4.54 11.38
C CYS A 75 11.71 5.77 10.81
N GLU A 76 12.49 6.76 10.41
CA GLU A 76 11.97 8.02 9.85
C GLU A 76 11.88 8.03 8.31
N THR A 77 12.37 6.98 7.64
CA THR A 77 12.41 6.93 6.16
C THR A 77 11.91 5.61 5.60
N LEU A 78 11.23 5.65 4.43
CA LEU A 78 10.80 4.43 3.73
C LEU A 78 11.98 3.50 3.41
N TYR A 79 13.11 4.07 2.97
CA TYR A 79 14.29 3.26 2.66
C TYR A 79 14.80 2.49 3.88
N GLY A 80 14.75 3.12 5.06
CA GLY A 80 15.01 2.45 6.33
C GLY A 80 13.99 1.32 6.59
N ALA A 81 12.70 1.58 6.40
CA ALA A 81 11.65 0.60 6.64
C ALA A 81 11.74 -0.60 5.70
N GLU A 82 12.04 -0.39 4.41
CA GLU A 82 12.25 -1.46 3.43
C GLU A 82 13.48 -2.31 3.80
N ASN A 83 14.59 -1.67 4.18
CA ASN A 83 15.80 -2.39 4.59
C ASN A 83 15.60 -3.16 5.90
N LEU A 84 14.93 -2.58 6.89
CA LEU A 84 14.57 -3.27 8.12
C LEU A 84 13.66 -4.47 7.82
N THR A 85 12.69 -4.30 6.92
CA THR A 85 11.84 -5.41 6.49
C THR A 85 12.66 -6.53 5.85
N LYS A 86 13.60 -6.18 4.96
CA LYS A 86 14.49 -7.16 4.30
C LYS A 86 15.40 -7.88 5.29
N GLN A 87 15.96 -7.15 6.25
CA GLN A 87 16.85 -7.72 7.28
C GLN A 87 16.09 -8.66 8.22
N ASN A 88 14.84 -8.33 8.55
CA ASN A 88 14.00 -9.12 9.45
C ASN A 88 13.06 -10.08 8.71
N LEU A 89 13.32 -10.40 7.43
CA LEU A 89 12.46 -11.29 6.64
C LEU A 89 12.32 -12.69 7.26
N GLU A 90 13.40 -13.23 7.80
CA GLU A 90 13.40 -14.54 8.47
C GLU A 90 12.53 -14.51 9.73
N GLU A 91 12.65 -13.45 10.54
CA GLU A 91 11.86 -13.25 11.75
C GLU A 91 10.38 -13.03 11.42
N ILE A 92 10.06 -12.22 10.41
CA ILE A 92 8.69 -12.05 9.90
C ILE A 92 8.10 -13.40 9.47
N ASN A 93 8.87 -14.22 8.76
CA ASN A 93 8.40 -15.53 8.36
C ASN A 93 8.23 -16.49 9.55
N ALA A 94 9.09 -16.37 10.57
CA ALA A 94 8.95 -17.12 11.82
C ALA A 94 7.68 -16.73 12.58
N VAL A 95 7.37 -15.43 12.71
CA VAL A 95 6.12 -14.93 13.29
C VAL A 95 4.90 -15.48 12.55
N CYS A 96 4.94 -15.50 11.21
CA CYS A 96 3.88 -16.10 10.41
C CYS A 96 3.73 -17.60 10.69
N ALA A 97 4.84 -18.34 10.69
CA ALA A 97 4.85 -19.79 10.90
C ALA A 97 4.37 -20.16 12.32
N GLU A 98 4.78 -19.39 13.33
CA GLU A 98 4.32 -19.55 14.71
C GLU A 98 2.82 -19.30 14.81
N THR A 99 2.33 -18.20 14.24
CA THR A 99 0.89 -17.89 14.22
C THR A 99 0.09 -19.03 13.56
N LEU A 100 0.57 -19.58 12.44
CA LEU A 100 -0.09 -20.71 11.78
C LEU A 100 -0.12 -21.95 12.67
N LYS A 101 1.00 -22.26 13.32
CA LYS A 101 1.14 -23.42 14.21
C LYS A 101 0.23 -23.32 15.43
N GLU A 102 0.17 -22.16 16.08
CA GLU A 102 -0.72 -21.90 17.22
C GLU A 102 -2.20 -22.05 16.85
N ASN A 103 -2.55 -21.74 15.60
CA ASN A 103 -3.90 -21.87 15.09
C ASN A 103 -4.19 -23.26 14.46
N GLY A 104 -3.24 -24.20 14.55
CA GLY A 104 -3.44 -25.59 14.11
C GLY A 104 -3.35 -25.81 12.60
N PHE A 105 -2.74 -24.90 11.84
CA PHE A 105 -2.58 -25.03 10.40
C PHE A 105 -1.25 -25.70 10.04
N PRO A 106 -1.26 -26.75 9.19
CA PRO A 106 -0.06 -27.56 8.90
C PRO A 106 0.81 -27.01 7.76
N TYR A 107 0.34 -25.97 7.05
CA TYR A 107 1.04 -25.43 5.90
C TYR A 107 2.06 -24.35 6.28
N GLN A 108 3.06 -24.15 5.42
CA GLN A 108 4.12 -23.16 5.63
C GLN A 108 3.73 -21.77 5.15
N SER A 109 4.39 -20.74 5.70
CA SER A 109 4.38 -19.38 5.18
C SER A 109 5.67 -19.07 4.41
N SER A 110 5.57 -18.11 3.49
CA SER A 110 6.72 -17.51 2.82
C SER A 110 6.55 -16.00 2.78
N ALA A 111 7.55 -15.27 3.27
CA ALA A 111 7.61 -13.81 3.21
C ALA A 111 8.71 -13.37 2.23
N ARG A 112 8.43 -12.35 1.42
CA ARG A 112 9.40 -11.72 0.53
C ARG A 112 9.11 -10.24 0.34
N VAL A 113 10.14 -9.44 0.12
CA VAL A 113 9.99 -8.04 -0.30
C VAL A 113 10.06 -7.96 -1.83
N GLY A 114 9.12 -7.24 -2.44
CA GLY A 114 9.15 -6.98 -3.88
C GLY A 114 8.04 -6.04 -4.32
N LYS A 115 7.93 -5.82 -5.62
CA LYS A 115 6.87 -4.99 -6.19
C LYS A 115 5.59 -5.79 -6.35
N ALA A 116 4.49 -5.29 -5.79
CA ALA A 116 3.14 -5.82 -6.03
C ALA A 116 2.26 -4.74 -6.66
N PHE A 117 1.36 -5.16 -7.54
CA PHE A 117 0.36 -4.29 -8.12
C PHE A 117 -0.85 -4.19 -7.20
N PHE A 118 -1.34 -2.97 -6.99
CA PHE A 118 -2.53 -2.70 -6.20
C PHE A 118 -3.50 -1.88 -7.02
N ASN A 119 -4.79 -2.18 -6.86
CA ASN A 119 -5.86 -1.34 -7.36
C ASN A 119 -5.97 -0.05 -6.54
N THR A 120 -6.66 0.95 -7.10
CA THR A 120 -6.99 2.18 -6.37
C THR A 120 -7.81 1.81 -5.14
N ARG A 121 -7.44 2.34 -3.98
CA ARG A 121 -8.16 2.13 -2.73
C ARG A 121 -8.43 3.45 -2.03
N GLU A 122 -9.69 3.67 -1.71
CA GLU A 122 -10.16 4.80 -0.93
C GLU A 122 -10.15 4.42 0.55
N TYR A 123 -9.51 5.24 1.37
CA TYR A 123 -9.58 5.24 2.82
C TYR A 123 -10.40 6.46 3.25
N GLU A 124 -10.85 6.50 4.51
CA GLU A 124 -11.69 7.61 5.00
C GLU A 124 -11.04 8.99 4.79
N ASP A 125 -9.72 9.08 4.97
CA ASP A 125 -8.99 10.35 4.93
C ASP A 125 -8.15 10.57 3.65
N PHE A 126 -7.90 9.53 2.84
CA PHE A 126 -7.06 9.64 1.65
C PHE A 126 -7.31 8.53 0.62
N THR A 127 -6.88 8.76 -0.63
CA THR A 127 -6.96 7.77 -1.71
C THR A 127 -5.56 7.32 -2.12
N LEU A 128 -5.34 6.00 -2.19
CA LEU A 128 -4.13 5.43 -2.77
C LEU A 128 -4.40 5.05 -4.24
N PRO A 129 -3.70 5.66 -5.21
CA PRO A 129 -3.92 5.37 -6.62
C PRO A 129 -3.44 3.96 -6.99
N ALA A 130 -4.03 3.36 -8.03
CA ALA A 130 -3.52 2.11 -8.59
C ALA A 130 -2.06 2.23 -9.02
N GLY A 131 -1.31 1.14 -8.90
CA GLY A 131 0.09 1.10 -9.33
C GLY A 131 0.91 0.00 -8.65
N TYR A 132 2.20 -0.03 -9.01
CA TYR A 132 3.18 -0.89 -8.35
C TYR A 132 3.74 -0.20 -7.12
N TYR A 133 3.72 -0.90 -6.00
CA TYR A 133 4.28 -0.46 -4.73
C TYR A 133 5.33 -1.46 -4.27
N ASP A 134 6.35 -0.97 -3.58
CA ASP A 134 7.25 -1.84 -2.83
C ASP A 134 6.46 -2.41 -1.64
N SER A 135 6.53 -3.73 -1.47
CA SER A 135 5.62 -4.44 -0.58
C SER A 135 6.24 -5.69 0.02
N LEU A 136 5.85 -5.93 1.28
CA LEU A 136 6.03 -7.21 1.94
C LEU A 136 4.92 -8.16 1.48
N ILE A 137 5.29 -9.20 0.76
CA ILE A 137 4.37 -10.20 0.21
C ILE A 137 4.52 -11.46 1.05
N ILE A 138 3.43 -11.83 1.73
CA ILE A 138 3.33 -13.01 2.57
C ILE A 138 2.34 -13.97 1.91
N LYS A 139 2.82 -15.18 1.63
CA LYS A 139 2.01 -16.26 1.07
C LYS A 139 1.83 -17.34 2.13
N LEU A 140 0.59 -17.68 2.43
CA LEU A 140 0.22 -18.77 3.33
C LEU A 140 -0.13 -19.99 2.47
N GLY A 141 0.56 -21.11 2.68
CA GLY A 141 0.33 -22.36 1.95
C GLY A 141 0.37 -22.18 0.43
N GLU A 142 -0.67 -22.65 -0.27
CA GLU A 142 -0.75 -22.60 -1.73
C GLU A 142 -1.04 -21.20 -2.29
N GLY A 143 -1.49 -20.26 -1.45
CA GLY A 143 -1.81 -18.89 -1.85
C GLY A 143 -2.94 -18.79 -2.87
N LYS A 144 -3.99 -19.62 -2.72
CA LYS A 144 -5.17 -19.62 -3.61
C LYS A 144 -6.34 -18.83 -3.04
N GLY A 145 -6.21 -18.33 -1.81
CA GLY A 145 -7.26 -17.59 -1.13
C GLY A 145 -7.28 -16.09 -1.45
N HIS A 146 -8.32 -15.42 -0.98
CA HIS A 146 -8.47 -13.98 -1.17
C HIS A 146 -7.33 -13.17 -0.57
N ASN A 147 -6.88 -12.19 -1.34
CA ASN A 147 -5.82 -11.27 -0.97
C ASN A 147 -6.27 -10.32 0.15
N TRP A 148 -5.38 -10.08 1.11
CA TRP A 148 -5.52 -8.99 2.07
C TRP A 148 -4.41 -7.97 1.86
N TRP A 149 -4.79 -6.70 1.90
CA TRP A 149 -3.90 -5.59 1.63
C TRP A 149 -3.93 -4.61 2.79
N CYS A 150 -2.76 -4.21 3.29
CA CYS A 150 -2.63 -3.12 4.27
C CYS A 150 -1.41 -2.23 3.95
N VAL A 151 -1.31 -1.11 4.67
CA VAL A 151 -0.12 -0.24 4.69
C VAL A 151 0.61 -0.52 6.00
N ILE A 152 1.92 -0.77 5.92
CA ILE A 152 2.77 -1.06 7.10
C ILE A 152 3.75 0.07 7.40
N TYR A 153 4.02 0.96 6.44
CA TYR A 153 4.80 2.16 6.69
C TYR A 153 4.30 3.35 5.86
N PRO A 154 4.06 4.54 6.46
CA PRO A 154 3.88 4.74 7.90
C PRO A 154 2.78 3.81 8.43
N SER A 155 2.77 3.47 9.73
CA SER A 155 1.84 2.50 10.33
C SER A 155 0.39 2.99 10.28
N VAL A 156 -0.22 2.83 9.11
CA VAL A 156 -1.59 3.22 8.79
C VAL A 156 -2.38 1.95 8.59
N CYS A 157 -2.48 1.16 9.67
CA CYS A 157 -3.40 0.04 9.74
C CYS A 157 -4.80 0.58 10.05
N ILE A 158 -5.38 1.32 9.09
CA ILE A 158 -6.75 1.82 9.21
C ILE A 158 -7.66 0.59 9.24
N GLY A 159 -8.36 0.43 10.37
CA GLY A 159 -9.32 -0.64 10.62
C GLY A 159 -10.19 -0.87 9.39
N GLY A 160 -10.27 -2.12 8.97
CA GLY A 160 -11.03 -2.48 7.78
C GLY A 160 -12.50 -2.07 7.90
N SER A 161 -12.91 -1.07 7.13
CA SER A 161 -14.27 -0.87 6.61
C SER A 161 -14.19 0.33 5.63
N LYS A 162 -14.74 0.36 4.42
CA LYS A 162 -15.72 -0.47 3.74
C LYS A 162 -15.24 -0.67 2.30
N ALA A 163 -14.96 -1.92 1.90
CA ALA A 163 -15.24 -2.25 0.51
C ALA A 163 -16.77 -2.22 0.42
N ASN A 164 -17.29 -1.23 -0.31
CA ASN A 164 -18.73 -1.07 -0.49
C ASN A 164 -19.37 -2.37 -0.97
N LEU A 165 -20.56 -2.63 -0.43
CA LEU A 165 -21.60 -3.47 -1.04
C LEU A 165 -21.73 -3.21 -2.54
#